data_AF-A0AAY5KZG6-F1
#
_entry.id   AF-A0AAY5KZG6-F1
#
_cell.length_a   1.000
_cell.length_b   1.000
_cell.length_c   1.000
_cell.angle_alpha   90.00
_cell.angle_beta   90.00
_cell.angle_gamma   90.00
#
_symmetry.space_group_name_H-M   'P 1'
#
loop_
_entity.id
_entity.type
_entity.pdbx_description
1 polymer ?
#
loop_
_entity_poly.entity_id
_entity_poly.type
_entity_poly.pdbx_seq_one_letter_code
_entity_poly.pdbx_strand_id
1 'polypeptide(L)'
;MNHMKRMERKDSIPTRSTMYTARYPVSSRCLLQKEPWSSTRKLGMPTPIVAPNEYMKDDFFIKIETWHKPDMGTTDNPHGLSPEEWEEAEVVSIDIADRTQLDDVDYKPDEDPAIFHSEKTGRGPLGPGWKKELHNSNCPYMTAYKLVTVHFRWWGLQGRMENFIHKQEKRLFTNFHRQLFCWLDRWVDLTMDDIRRMEEETQRELDQMRNEGSVRGMKAGED
;
A
#
# COMPACT_ATOMS: atom_id res chain seq x y z
N MET A 1 22.64 -14.03 48.75
CA MET A 1 21.29 -14.17 48.17
C MET A 1 21.27 -13.40 46.84
N ASN A 2 21.92 -13.95 45.81
CA ASN A 2 21.97 -13.35 44.47
C ASN A 2 21.20 -14.28 43.53
N HIS A 3 19.97 -13.90 43.23
CA HIS A 3 19.13 -14.60 42.26
C HIS A 3 18.69 -13.63 41.17
N MET A 4 19.65 -13.05 40.43
CA MET A 4 19.36 -12.64 39.05
C MET A 4 19.43 -13.91 38.20
N LYS A 5 18.32 -14.66 38.19
CA LYS A 5 18.10 -15.67 37.16
C LYS A 5 18.16 -14.95 35.81
N ARG A 6 19.16 -15.32 35.02
CA ARG A 6 19.21 -15.15 33.57
C ARG A 6 17.87 -15.67 33.02
N MET A 7 16.91 -14.77 32.84
CA MET A 7 15.64 -15.11 32.21
C MET A 7 15.96 -15.56 30.79
N GLU A 8 15.60 -16.80 30.53
CA GLU A 8 15.69 -17.44 29.23
C GLU A 8 15.10 -16.55 28.15
N ARG A 9 15.73 -16.58 26.97
CA ARG A 9 15.20 -16.03 25.72
C ARG A 9 13.85 -16.71 25.47
N LYS A 10 12.77 -16.10 25.97
CA LYS A 10 11.41 -16.51 25.64
C LYS A 10 11.17 -16.18 24.17
N ASP A 11 10.86 -17.25 23.45
CA ASP A 11 10.33 -17.38 22.09
C ASP A 11 10.00 -16.05 21.40
N SER A 12 10.73 -15.77 20.32
CA SER A 12 10.35 -14.74 19.36
C SER A 12 8.98 -15.11 18.80
N ILE A 13 7.97 -14.29 19.07
CA ILE A 13 6.71 -14.34 18.34
C ILE A 13 7.05 -14.17 16.84
N PRO A 14 6.55 -15.03 15.94
CA PRO A 14 6.85 -14.93 14.52
C PRO A 14 6.48 -13.54 13.99
N THR A 15 7.31 -13.01 13.11
CA THR A 15 7.06 -11.70 12.50
C THR A 15 5.87 -11.83 11.56
N ARG A 16 4.81 -11.08 11.82
CA ARG A 16 3.57 -11.21 11.05
C ARG A 16 3.70 -10.52 9.69
N SER A 17 3.24 -11.21 8.65
CA SER A 17 3.11 -10.66 7.30
C SER A 17 1.66 -10.69 6.84
N THR A 18 1.23 -9.67 6.12
CA THR A 18 -0.11 -9.56 5.52
C THR A 18 0.03 -9.14 4.07
N MET A 19 -0.61 -9.87 3.17
CA MET A 19 -0.67 -9.52 1.75
C MET A 19 -1.96 -8.76 1.45
N TYR A 20 -1.83 -7.49 1.06
CA TYR A 20 -2.94 -6.70 0.55
C TYR A 20 -3.02 -6.81 -0.96
N THR A 21 -4.23 -7.05 -1.46
CA THR A 21 -4.52 -7.12 -2.89
C THR A 21 -5.44 -5.96 -3.27
N ALA A 22 -4.94 -5.04 -4.09
CA ALA A 22 -5.74 -3.95 -4.65
C ALA A 22 -5.86 -4.15 -6.16
N ARG A 23 -7.09 -4.28 -6.64
CA ARG A 23 -7.42 -4.43 -8.07
C ARG A 23 -7.85 -3.08 -8.62
N TYR A 24 -7.51 -2.77 -9.87
CA TYR A 24 -7.98 -1.54 -10.49
C TYR A 24 -8.04 -1.62 -12.03
N PRO A 25 -9.00 -0.92 -12.66
CA PRO A 25 -9.14 -0.86 -14.11
C PRO A 25 -8.16 0.19 -14.67
N VAL A 26 -6.86 -0.12 -14.61
CA VAL A 26 -5.81 0.76 -15.11
C VAL A 26 -4.82 0.01 -15.98
N SER A 27 -4.42 0.65 -17.08
CA SER A 27 -3.34 0.20 -17.95
C SER A 27 -2.02 0.03 -17.20
N SER A 28 -1.24 -0.94 -17.65
CA SER A 28 0.15 -1.20 -17.27
C SER A 28 1.10 -0.01 -17.40
N ARG A 29 0.67 1.14 -17.93
CA ARG A 29 1.42 2.41 -17.83
C ARG A 29 1.67 2.82 -16.37
N CYS A 30 0.81 2.40 -15.44
CA CYS A 30 1.06 2.51 -13.99
C CYS A 30 2.24 1.63 -13.49
N LEU A 31 2.65 0.60 -14.25
CA LEU A 31 3.81 -0.28 -13.96
C LEU A 31 5.14 0.30 -14.44
N LEU A 32 5.11 1.13 -15.49
CA LEU A 32 6.31 1.70 -16.09
C LEU A 32 6.85 2.91 -15.32
N GLN A 33 6.13 3.34 -14.27
CA GLN A 33 6.38 4.58 -13.55
C GLN A 33 7.19 4.41 -12.26
N LYS A 34 8.12 3.45 -12.23
CA LYS A 34 9.15 3.35 -11.18
C LYS A 34 10.50 2.92 -11.75
N GLU A 35 11.22 3.88 -12.32
CA GLU A 35 12.68 3.94 -12.15
C GLU A 35 12.96 5.06 -11.13
N PRO A 36 12.98 4.80 -9.80
CA PRO A 36 13.50 5.77 -8.86
C PRO A 36 14.99 5.51 -8.64
N TRP A 37 15.75 6.60 -8.84
CA TRP A 37 16.98 6.97 -8.16
C TRP A 37 17.95 5.84 -7.78
N SER A 38 19.05 5.80 -8.52
CA SER A 38 20.23 4.93 -8.38
C SER A 38 20.04 3.43 -8.68
N SER A 39 20.67 3.03 -9.79
CA SER A 39 21.15 1.69 -10.14
C SER A 39 20.10 0.64 -10.55
N THR A 40 19.93 0.50 -11.87
CA THR A 40 19.58 -0.73 -12.62
C THR A 40 18.70 -1.74 -11.87
N ARG A 41 17.37 -1.68 -12.04
CA ARG A 41 16.47 -2.76 -11.63
C ARG A 41 15.96 -3.54 -12.84
N LYS A 42 16.05 -4.87 -12.74
CA LYS A 42 15.60 -5.80 -13.80
C LYS A 42 14.08 -5.90 -13.78
N LEU A 43 13.48 -5.92 -14.97
CA LEU A 43 12.08 -6.29 -15.17
C LEU A 43 11.80 -7.64 -14.48
N GLY A 44 10.83 -7.68 -13.57
CA GLY A 44 10.48 -8.92 -12.84
C GLY A 44 11.11 -9.07 -11.45
N MET A 45 11.24 -8.00 -10.66
CA MET A 45 11.53 -8.06 -9.23
C MET A 45 10.51 -7.23 -8.44
N PRO A 46 10.13 -7.62 -7.20
CA PRO A 46 9.28 -6.78 -6.35
C PRO A 46 10.00 -5.48 -6.02
N THR A 47 9.24 -4.41 -5.73
CA THR A 47 9.80 -3.16 -5.19
C THR A 47 9.75 -3.20 -3.66
N PRO A 48 10.87 -3.39 -2.96
CA PRO A 48 10.91 -3.33 -1.51
C PRO A 48 11.02 -1.88 -1.00
N ILE A 49 10.25 -1.56 0.02
CA ILE A 49 10.39 -0.36 0.85
C ILE A 49 10.61 -0.84 2.27
N VAL A 50 11.69 -0.38 2.93
CA VAL A 50 11.98 -0.68 4.33
C VAL A 50 12.04 0.63 5.09
N ALA A 51 11.25 0.74 6.16
CA ALA A 51 11.24 1.87 7.07
C ALA A 51 11.87 1.47 8.42
N PRO A 52 13.19 1.68 8.59
CA PRO A 52 13.88 1.40 9.85
C PRO A 52 13.65 2.54 10.86
N ASN A 53 13.87 2.26 12.15
CA ASN A 53 13.88 3.27 13.21
C ASN A 53 15.24 3.30 13.91
N GLU A 54 15.87 4.48 13.98
CA GLU A 54 17.22 4.62 14.55
C GLU A 54 17.31 4.23 16.04
N TYR A 55 16.25 4.49 16.81
CA TYR A 55 16.21 4.19 18.24
C TYR A 55 16.00 2.70 18.50
N MET A 56 15.07 2.07 17.78
CA MET A 56 14.71 0.66 17.95
C MET A 56 15.61 -0.30 17.18
N LYS A 57 16.39 0.19 16.20
CA LYS A 57 17.28 -0.64 15.37
C LYS A 57 16.50 -1.81 14.77
N ASP A 58 17.00 -3.04 14.92
CA ASP A 58 16.41 -4.27 14.39
C ASP A 58 15.13 -4.69 15.11
N ASP A 59 14.81 -4.09 16.28
CA ASP A 59 13.58 -4.37 17.02
C ASP A 59 12.36 -3.69 16.40
N PHE A 60 12.52 -2.87 15.35
CA PHE A 60 11.40 -2.35 14.57
C PHE A 60 11.73 -2.18 13.09
N PHE A 61 10.86 -2.74 12.23
CA PHE A 61 10.79 -2.35 10.83
C PHE A 61 9.40 -2.57 10.26
N ILE A 62 9.08 -1.77 9.24
CA ILE A 62 7.99 -2.04 8.32
C ILE A 62 8.63 -2.28 6.95
N LYS A 63 8.36 -3.45 6.37
CA LYS A 63 8.80 -3.82 5.03
C LYS A 63 7.58 -4.00 4.13
N ILE A 64 7.54 -3.29 3.00
CA ILE A 64 6.49 -3.41 1.99
C ILE A 64 7.14 -3.86 0.68
N GLU A 65 6.80 -5.06 0.24
CA GLU A 65 7.22 -5.61 -1.04
C GLU A 65 6.02 -5.63 -1.97
N THR A 66 6.11 -4.96 -3.13
CA THR A 66 4.99 -4.91 -4.07
C THR A 66 5.31 -5.59 -5.38
N TRP A 67 4.48 -6.54 -5.76
CA TRP A 67 4.33 -7.02 -7.12
C TRP A 67 3.13 -6.39 -7.78
N HIS A 68 3.24 -6.13 -9.07
CA HIS A 68 2.15 -5.63 -9.86
C HIS A 68 1.99 -6.57 -11.06
N LYS A 69 0.84 -7.24 -11.17
CA LYS A 69 0.60 -8.27 -12.18
C LYS A 69 -0.65 -7.96 -13.03
N PRO A 70 -0.65 -8.28 -14.33
CA PRO A 70 -1.80 -8.09 -15.20
C PRO A 70 -2.83 -9.22 -14.99
N ASP A 71 -3.31 -9.37 -13.75
CA ASP A 71 -4.30 -10.38 -13.36
C ASP A 71 -5.40 -9.76 -12.48
N MET A 72 -6.35 -10.59 -12.07
CA MET A 72 -7.47 -10.21 -11.20
C MET A 72 -7.26 -10.67 -9.75
N GLY A 73 -6.02 -10.71 -9.26
CA GLY A 73 -5.73 -11.12 -7.89
C GLY A 73 -5.82 -12.63 -7.72
N THR A 74 -5.51 -13.38 -8.79
CA THR A 74 -5.63 -14.84 -8.85
C THR A 74 -4.29 -15.56 -8.70
N THR A 75 -3.16 -14.86 -8.85
CA THR A 75 -1.85 -15.42 -8.53
C THR A 75 -1.74 -15.74 -7.03
N ASP A 76 -1.55 -17.01 -6.71
CA ASP A 76 -1.24 -17.50 -5.37
C ASP A 76 0.24 -17.29 -5.04
N ASN A 77 0.55 -16.94 -3.79
CA ASN A 77 1.90 -16.67 -3.29
C ASN A 77 2.83 -15.92 -4.29
N PRO A 78 2.45 -14.71 -4.75
CA PRO A 78 3.16 -14.00 -5.82
C PRO A 78 4.59 -13.57 -5.45
N HIS A 79 4.91 -13.56 -4.15
CA HIS A 79 6.23 -13.22 -3.61
C HIS A 79 7.13 -14.45 -3.41
N GLY A 80 6.60 -15.67 -3.57
CA GLY A 80 7.37 -16.90 -3.44
C GLY A 80 7.86 -17.17 -2.02
N LEU A 81 7.03 -16.85 -1.02
CA LEU A 81 7.29 -17.21 0.38
C LEU A 81 7.38 -18.73 0.56
N SER A 82 8.09 -19.18 1.58
CA SER A 82 8.07 -20.61 1.92
C SER A 82 6.65 -21.07 2.31
N PRO A 83 6.33 -22.38 2.22
CA PRO A 83 5.00 -22.87 2.57
C PRO A 83 4.58 -22.51 4.01
N GLU A 84 5.51 -22.52 4.96
CA GLU A 84 5.28 -22.17 6.36
C GLU A 84 4.94 -20.68 6.52
N GLU A 85 5.74 -19.79 5.93
CA GLU A 85 5.47 -18.34 5.95
C GLU A 85 4.17 -17.98 5.22
N TRP A 86 3.83 -18.71 4.15
CA TRP A 86 2.62 -18.48 3.38
C TRP A 86 1.35 -18.92 4.13
N GLU A 87 1.42 -20.01 4.90
CA GLU A 87 0.32 -20.48 5.74
C GLU A 87 -0.02 -19.48 6.85
N GLU A 88 0.99 -18.79 7.40
CA GLU A 88 0.80 -17.73 8.40
C GLU A 88 0.35 -16.39 7.81
N ALA A 89 0.55 -16.17 6.51
CA ALA A 89 0.27 -14.90 5.85
C ALA A 89 -1.24 -14.71 5.63
N GLU A 90 -1.79 -13.61 6.17
CA GLU A 90 -3.17 -13.22 5.91
C GLU A 90 -3.30 -12.52 4.55
N VAL A 91 -4.27 -12.91 3.73
CA VAL A 91 -4.59 -12.25 2.47
C VAL A 91 -5.82 -11.34 2.62
N VAL A 92 -5.62 -10.04 2.44
CA VAL A 92 -6.66 -9.02 2.58
C VAL A 92 -6.96 -8.40 1.21
N SER A 93 -8.21 -8.50 0.76
CA SER A 93 -8.66 -7.80 -0.46
C SER A 93 -9.08 -6.37 -0.14
N ILE A 94 -8.56 -5.43 -0.91
CA ILE A 94 -8.99 -4.03 -0.94
C ILE A 94 -9.87 -3.83 -2.18
N ASP A 95 -11.11 -3.44 -1.96
CA ASP A 95 -12.03 -3.05 -3.04
C ASP A 95 -12.24 -1.53 -3.00
N ILE A 96 -11.66 -0.83 -3.97
CA ILE A 96 -11.69 0.63 -4.02
C ILE A 96 -13.11 1.20 -4.22
N ALA A 97 -14.06 0.40 -4.70
CA ALA A 97 -15.45 0.81 -4.87
C ALA A 97 -16.33 0.49 -3.65
N ASP A 98 -15.84 -0.30 -2.70
CA ASP A 98 -16.60 -0.74 -1.53
C ASP A 98 -16.55 0.31 -0.42
N ARG A 99 -17.64 1.06 -0.25
CA ARG A 99 -17.77 2.12 0.77
C ARG A 99 -17.62 1.60 2.20
N THR A 100 -17.87 0.30 2.45
CA THR A 100 -17.76 -0.30 3.78
C THR A 100 -16.32 -0.53 4.23
N GLN A 101 -15.35 -0.45 3.31
CA GLN A 101 -13.93 -0.57 3.61
C GLN A 101 -13.26 0.76 3.94
N LEU A 102 -14.06 1.84 4.02
CA LEU A 102 -13.60 3.19 4.30
C LEU A 102 -14.30 3.74 5.55
N ASP A 103 -13.53 4.31 6.46
CA ASP A 103 -14.07 5.01 7.61
C ASP A 103 -14.74 6.32 7.17
N ASP A 104 -15.81 6.72 7.86
CA ASP A 104 -16.57 7.93 7.51
C ASP A 104 -15.73 9.21 7.57
N VAL A 105 -14.72 9.25 8.46
CA VAL A 105 -13.78 10.38 8.60
C VAL A 105 -12.88 10.55 7.37
N ASP A 106 -12.65 9.48 6.62
CA ASP A 106 -11.82 9.49 5.41
C ASP A 106 -12.63 9.70 4.14
N TYR A 107 -13.96 9.56 4.21
CA TYR A 107 -14.80 9.64 3.02
C TYR A 107 -14.84 11.06 2.46
N LYS A 108 -14.50 11.14 1.17
CA LYS A 108 -14.63 12.35 0.36
C LYS A 108 -15.31 11.99 -0.96
N PRO A 109 -16.40 12.69 -1.33
CA PRO A 109 -17.13 12.40 -2.57
C PRO A 109 -16.26 12.52 -3.83
N ASP A 110 -15.33 13.48 -3.89
CA ASP A 110 -14.44 13.68 -5.03
C ASP A 110 -13.33 12.61 -5.15
N GLU A 111 -13.20 11.76 -4.13
CA GLU A 111 -12.28 10.61 -4.10
C GLU A 111 -13.07 9.28 -4.03
N ASP A 112 -14.30 9.24 -4.56
CA ASP A 112 -15.14 8.04 -4.59
C ASP A 112 -15.27 7.39 -5.98
N PRO A 113 -14.60 6.23 -6.22
CA PRO A 113 -14.67 5.50 -7.48
C PRO A 113 -16.07 5.03 -7.87
N ALA A 114 -16.98 4.88 -6.90
CA ALA A 114 -18.35 4.45 -7.16
C ALA A 114 -19.21 5.53 -7.84
N ILE A 115 -18.74 6.78 -7.85
CA ILE A 115 -19.43 7.91 -8.51
C ILE A 115 -18.52 8.66 -9.50
N PHE A 116 -17.21 8.48 -9.42
CA PHE A 116 -16.27 9.08 -10.36
C PHE A 116 -16.36 8.43 -11.75
N HIS A 117 -16.40 9.27 -12.79
CA HIS A 117 -16.32 8.87 -14.19
C HIS A 117 -15.23 9.71 -14.87
N SER A 118 -14.23 9.05 -15.46
CA SER A 118 -13.14 9.69 -16.19
C SER A 118 -13.62 10.20 -17.54
N GLU A 119 -13.48 11.50 -17.79
CA GLU A 119 -13.83 12.11 -19.08
C GLU A 119 -12.86 11.70 -20.19
N LYS A 120 -11.58 11.49 -19.85
CA LYS A 120 -10.54 11.17 -20.83
C LYS A 120 -10.54 9.71 -21.27
N THR A 121 -10.92 8.80 -20.37
CA THR A 121 -10.82 7.35 -20.61
C THR A 121 -12.16 6.63 -20.66
N GLY A 122 -13.25 7.29 -20.22
CA GLY A 122 -14.57 6.69 -20.11
C GLY A 122 -14.67 5.60 -19.03
N ARG A 123 -13.69 5.52 -18.11
CA ARG A 123 -13.69 4.53 -17.03
C ARG A 123 -14.47 5.02 -15.82
N GLY A 124 -15.07 4.07 -15.11
CA GLY A 124 -15.97 4.36 -14.00
C GLY A 124 -17.38 4.75 -14.49
N PRO A 125 -18.34 4.96 -13.59
CA PRO A 125 -18.25 4.65 -12.16
C PRO A 125 -18.12 3.16 -11.88
N LEU A 126 -17.47 2.81 -10.76
CA LEU A 126 -17.28 1.42 -10.34
C LEU A 126 -18.44 0.97 -9.44
N GLY A 127 -19.44 0.31 -10.03
CA GLY A 127 -20.55 -0.30 -9.28
C GLY A 127 -20.16 -1.59 -8.55
N PRO A 128 -21.04 -2.20 -7.72
CA PRO A 128 -20.74 -3.42 -6.96
C PRO A 128 -20.28 -4.63 -7.80
N GLY A 129 -20.64 -4.65 -9.10
CA GLY A 129 -20.27 -5.69 -10.06
C GLY A 129 -18.98 -5.43 -10.85
N TRP A 130 -18.30 -4.29 -10.61
CA TRP A 130 -17.25 -3.77 -11.51
C TRP A 130 -16.14 -4.79 -11.80
N LYS A 131 -15.74 -5.61 -10.82
CA LYS A 131 -14.69 -6.64 -11.00
C LYS A 131 -15.09 -7.71 -12.03
N LYS A 132 -16.36 -8.13 -12.03
CA LYS A 132 -16.87 -9.13 -12.98
C LYS A 132 -17.03 -8.53 -14.37
N GLU A 133 -17.52 -7.29 -14.44
CA GLU A 133 -17.68 -6.55 -15.69
C GLU A 133 -16.32 -6.29 -16.36
N LEU A 134 -15.32 -5.90 -15.56
CA LEU A 134 -13.96 -5.64 -16.01
C LEU A 134 -13.31 -6.87 -16.66
N HIS A 135 -13.44 -8.04 -16.02
CA HIS A 135 -12.91 -9.31 -16.54
C HIS A 135 -13.47 -9.67 -17.94
N ASN A 136 -14.70 -9.26 -18.23
CA ASN A 136 -15.38 -9.54 -19.50
C ASN A 136 -15.26 -8.39 -20.51
N SER A 137 -14.45 -7.38 -20.21
CA SER A 137 -14.28 -6.18 -21.03
C SER A 137 -12.89 -6.10 -21.67
N ASN A 138 -12.72 -5.20 -22.64
CA ASN A 138 -11.41 -4.83 -23.19
C ASN A 138 -10.68 -3.77 -22.35
N CYS A 139 -11.23 -3.39 -21.18
CA CYS A 139 -10.59 -2.42 -20.31
C CYS A 139 -9.39 -3.08 -19.62
N PRO A 140 -8.19 -2.48 -19.66
CA PRO A 140 -7.03 -3.07 -19.03
C PRO A 140 -7.19 -3.05 -17.51
N TYR A 141 -6.70 -4.10 -16.89
CA TYR A 141 -6.73 -4.29 -15.45
C TYR A 141 -5.43 -4.85 -14.94
N MET A 142 -5.21 -4.69 -13.64
CA MET A 142 -4.07 -5.27 -12.96
C MET A 142 -4.39 -5.45 -11.47
N THR A 143 -3.53 -6.19 -10.77
CA THR A 143 -3.54 -6.28 -9.31
C THR A 143 -2.18 -5.91 -8.71
N ALA A 144 -2.20 -5.07 -7.68
CA ALA A 144 -1.07 -4.82 -6.79
C ALA A 144 -1.12 -5.79 -5.61
N TYR A 145 -0.06 -6.59 -5.47
CA TYR A 145 0.17 -7.54 -4.39
C TYR A 145 1.21 -6.96 -3.43
N LYS A 146 0.73 -6.30 -2.37
CA LYS A 146 1.56 -5.63 -1.36
C LYS A 146 1.75 -6.55 -0.17
N LEU A 147 2.89 -7.23 -0.08
CA LEU A 147 3.28 -7.98 1.10
C LEU A 147 3.86 -7.00 2.12
N VAL A 148 3.17 -6.85 3.25
CA VAL A 148 3.60 -6.00 4.37
C VAL A 148 4.06 -6.91 5.49
N THR A 149 5.31 -6.77 5.90
CA THR A 149 5.89 -7.43 7.06
C THR A 149 6.15 -6.37 8.11
N VAL A 150 5.56 -6.52 9.30
CA VAL A 150 5.77 -5.63 10.43
C VAL A 150 6.49 -6.41 11.52
N HIS A 151 7.64 -5.88 11.93
CA HIS A 151 8.35 -6.36 13.10
C HIS A 151 8.34 -5.27 14.15
N PHE A 152 7.84 -5.57 15.35
CA PHE A 152 7.93 -4.64 16.48
C PHE A 152 8.15 -5.40 17.78
N ARG A 153 9.38 -5.42 18.26
CA ARG A 153 9.76 -6.13 19.48
C ARG A 153 9.76 -5.19 20.68
N TRP A 154 8.64 -5.15 21.38
CA TRP A 154 8.52 -4.43 22.65
C TRP A 154 7.69 -5.23 23.66
N TRP A 155 8.24 -5.40 24.87
CA TRP A 155 7.58 -6.20 25.92
C TRP A 155 6.22 -5.64 26.29
N GLY A 156 5.18 -6.47 26.16
CA GLY A 156 3.79 -6.11 26.48
C GLY A 156 3.05 -5.30 25.41
N LEU A 157 3.70 -4.89 24.32
CA LEU A 157 3.08 -4.07 23.27
C LEU A 157 3.16 -4.65 21.86
N GLN A 158 3.96 -5.71 21.63
CA GLN A 158 4.21 -6.31 20.31
C GLN A 158 2.95 -6.47 19.45
N GLY A 159 2.06 -7.40 19.81
CA GLY A 159 0.90 -7.72 18.98
C GLY A 159 -0.09 -6.56 18.83
N ARG A 160 -0.20 -5.68 19.83
CA ARG A 160 -1.06 -4.48 19.72
C ARG A 160 -0.53 -3.53 18.65
N MET A 161 0.76 -3.23 18.69
CA MET A 161 1.37 -2.27 17.78
C MET A 161 1.48 -2.83 16.35
N GLU A 162 1.84 -4.11 16.19
CA GLU A 162 1.87 -4.77 14.87
C GLU A 162 0.48 -4.74 14.22
N ASN A 163 -0.58 -5.08 14.96
CA ASN A 163 -1.95 -5.01 14.46
C ASN A 163 -2.38 -3.57 14.14
N PHE A 164 -2.01 -2.59 14.96
CA PHE A 164 -2.29 -1.18 14.70
C PHE A 164 -1.65 -0.72 13.39
N ILE A 165 -0.37 -1.04 13.17
CA ILE A 165 0.35 -0.70 11.93
C ILE A 165 -0.35 -1.33 10.72
N HIS A 166 -0.70 -2.62 10.78
CA HIS A 166 -1.44 -3.28 9.71
C HIS A 166 -2.80 -2.62 9.40
N LYS A 167 -3.51 -2.12 10.42
CA LYS A 167 -4.75 -1.34 10.21
C LYS A 167 -4.47 -0.02 9.50
N GLN A 168 -3.41 0.71 9.89
CA GLN A 168 -3.04 1.96 9.25
C GLN A 168 -2.57 1.75 7.80
N GLU A 169 -1.78 0.71 7.52
CA GLU A 169 -1.37 0.35 6.15
C GLU A 169 -2.57 -0.01 5.27
N LYS A 170 -3.52 -0.77 5.79
CA LYS A 170 -4.79 -1.06 5.08
C LYS A 170 -5.54 0.23 4.76
N ARG A 171 -5.73 1.10 5.76
CA ARG A 171 -6.41 2.40 5.60
C ARG A 171 -5.70 3.26 4.57
N LEU A 172 -4.37 3.35 4.63
CA LEU A 172 -3.55 4.08 3.67
C LEU A 172 -3.73 3.55 2.26
N PHE A 173 -3.61 2.23 2.05
CA PHE A 173 -3.77 1.64 0.72
C PHE A 173 -5.19 1.83 0.17
N THR A 174 -6.23 1.68 0.99
CA THR A 174 -7.62 1.92 0.55
C THR A 174 -7.79 3.36 0.06
N ASN A 175 -7.41 4.35 0.88
CA ASN A 175 -7.50 5.76 0.53
C ASN A 175 -6.67 6.12 -0.71
N PHE A 176 -5.41 5.67 -0.73
CA PHE A 176 -4.48 5.95 -1.82
C PHE A 176 -4.99 5.45 -3.17
N HIS A 177 -5.47 4.20 -3.26
CA HIS A 177 -5.93 3.67 -4.56
C HIS A 177 -7.27 4.24 -5.00
N ARG A 178 -8.13 4.68 -4.06
CA ARG A 178 -9.34 5.45 -4.39
C ARG A 178 -8.99 6.78 -5.04
N GLN A 179 -8.08 7.54 -4.41
CA GLN A 179 -7.54 8.79 -4.97
C GLN A 179 -6.88 8.58 -6.33
N LEU A 180 -6.03 7.56 -6.44
CA LEU A 180 -5.33 7.24 -7.68
C LEU A 180 -6.31 7.05 -8.84
N PHE A 181 -7.41 6.34 -8.61
CA PHE A 181 -8.45 6.14 -9.63
C PHE A 181 -9.23 7.43 -9.92
N CYS A 182 -9.70 8.15 -8.90
CA CYS A 182 -10.48 9.39 -9.09
C CYS A 182 -9.66 10.54 -9.68
N TRP A 183 -8.33 10.47 -9.60
CA TRP A 183 -7.44 11.44 -10.24
C TRP A 183 -6.94 11.00 -11.61
N LEU A 184 -7.50 9.92 -12.19
CA LEU A 184 -7.07 9.36 -13.48
C LEU A 184 -6.90 10.43 -14.56
N ASP A 185 -7.87 11.34 -14.70
CA ASP A 185 -7.81 12.38 -15.73
C ASP A 185 -6.66 13.39 -15.54
N ARG A 186 -6.14 13.52 -14.31
CA ARG A 186 -5.03 14.41 -13.99
C ARG A 186 -3.69 13.82 -14.40
N TRP A 187 -3.55 12.50 -14.43
CA TRP A 187 -2.24 11.85 -14.64
C TRP A 187 -2.15 10.93 -15.86
N VAL A 188 -3.26 10.50 -16.47
CA VAL A 188 -3.26 9.49 -17.55
C VAL A 188 -2.43 9.89 -18.79
N ASP A 189 -2.36 11.18 -19.08
CA ASP A 189 -1.63 11.72 -20.25
C ASP A 189 -0.22 12.19 -19.92
N LEU A 190 0.20 12.11 -18.66
CA LEU A 190 1.53 12.57 -18.25
C LEU A 190 2.62 11.68 -18.83
N THR A 191 3.67 12.32 -19.34
CA THR A 191 4.90 11.64 -19.72
C THR A 191 5.78 11.40 -18.50
N MET A 192 6.78 10.51 -18.62
CA MET A 192 7.78 10.33 -17.57
C MET A 192 8.55 11.64 -17.27
N ASP A 193 8.77 12.48 -18.29
CA ASP A 193 9.46 13.74 -18.11
C ASP A 193 8.59 14.77 -17.38
N ASP A 194 7.28 14.78 -17.60
CA ASP A 194 6.36 15.58 -16.78
C ASP A 194 6.42 15.18 -15.31
N ILE A 195 6.46 13.87 -15.04
CA ILE A 195 6.52 13.36 -13.68
C ILE A 195 7.82 13.71 -12.98
N ARG A 196 8.97 13.61 -13.67
CA ARG A 196 10.25 14.04 -13.11
C ARG A 196 10.25 15.53 -12.72
N ARG A 197 9.69 16.40 -13.58
CA ARG A 197 9.58 17.83 -13.24
C ARG A 197 8.67 18.07 -12.04
N MET A 198 7.52 17.39 -12.00
CA MET A 198 6.59 17.51 -10.88
C MET A 198 7.17 16.95 -9.59
N GLU A 199 7.97 15.88 -9.63
CA GLU A 199 8.67 15.34 -8.46
C GLU A 199 9.64 16.39 -7.88
N GLU A 200 10.41 17.08 -8.72
CA GLU A 200 11.31 18.16 -8.29
C GLU A 200 10.56 19.35 -7.68
N GLU A 201 9.45 19.76 -8.29
CA GLU A 201 8.62 20.86 -7.80
C GLU A 201 7.93 20.50 -6.47
N THR A 202 7.33 19.31 -6.41
CA THR A 202 6.69 18.77 -5.20
C THR A 202 7.69 18.62 -4.06
N GLN A 203 8.93 18.19 -4.34
CA GLN A 203 9.97 18.09 -3.32
C GLN A 203 10.25 19.46 -2.68
N ARG A 204 10.39 20.51 -3.49
CA ARG A 204 10.62 21.88 -2.99
C ARG A 204 9.44 22.39 -2.17
N GLU A 205 8.22 22.19 -2.65
CA GLU A 205 7.00 22.60 -1.94
C GLU A 205 6.84 21.86 -0.61
N LEU A 206 7.08 20.54 -0.57
CA LEU A 206 7.01 19.75 0.64
C LEU A 206 8.04 20.19 1.69
N ASP A 207 9.27 20.51 1.25
CA ASP A 207 10.30 21.05 2.14
C ASP A 207 9.90 22.40 2.73
N GLN A 208 9.32 23.28 1.92
CA GLN A 208 8.80 24.57 2.40
C GLN A 208 7.64 24.38 3.39
N MET A 209 6.64 23.56 3.03
CA MET A 209 5.48 23.32 3.87
C MET A 209 5.83 22.62 5.18
N ARG A 210 6.88 21.79 5.21
CA ARG A 210 7.38 21.19 6.45
C ARG A 210 8.01 22.22 7.39
N ASN A 211 8.65 23.26 6.84
CA ASN A 211 9.32 24.30 7.62
C ASN A 211 8.35 25.42 8.05
N GLU A 212 7.35 25.74 7.23
CA GLU A 212 6.50 26.94 7.37
C GLU A 212 5.01 26.64 7.57
N GLY A 213 4.56 25.42 7.26
CA GLY A 213 3.14 25.05 7.23
C GLY A 213 2.57 24.56 8.56
N SER A 214 1.25 24.53 8.64
CA SER A 214 0.52 23.89 9.73
C SER A 214 0.33 22.38 9.49
N VAL A 215 0.15 21.63 10.58
CA VAL A 215 -0.11 20.18 10.53
C VAL A 215 -1.43 19.91 9.80
N ARG A 216 -1.38 19.02 8.80
CA ARG A 216 -2.51 18.64 7.93
C ARG A 216 -2.43 17.16 7.54
N GLY A 217 -3.50 16.62 6.97
CA GLY A 217 -3.59 15.23 6.51
C GLY A 217 -4.30 14.29 7.48
N MET A 218 -4.14 12.98 7.29
CA MET A 218 -4.80 11.96 8.11
C MET A 218 -4.26 11.98 9.54
N LYS A 219 -5.18 11.96 10.51
CA LYS A 219 -4.86 11.64 11.90
C LYS A 219 -4.97 10.13 12.11
N ALA A 220 -4.01 9.55 12.82
CA ALA A 220 -4.16 8.18 13.31
C ALA A 220 -5.43 8.10 14.18
N GLY A 221 -6.24 7.06 13.99
CA GLY A 221 -7.38 6.80 14.86
C GLY A 221 -6.90 6.43 16.27
N GLU A 222 -7.73 6.71 17.28
CA GLU A 222 -7.52 6.21 18.65
C GLU A 222 -7.89 4.71 18.68
N ASP A 223 -7.05 3.91 19.34
CA ASP A 223 -7.24 2.45 19.53
C ASP A 223 -8.44 2.11 20.42
#